data_AF-A0A4S2MSM0-F1
#
_entry.id   AF-A0A4S2MSM0-F1
#
_cell.length_a   1.000
_cell.length_b   1.000
_cell.length_c   1.000
_cell.angle_alpha   90.00
_cell.angle_beta   90.00
_cell.angle_gamma   90.00
#
_symmetry.space_group_name_H-M   'P 1'
#
loop_
_entity.id
_entity.type
_entity.pdbx_description
1 polymer ?
#
loop_
_entity_poly.entity_id
_entity_poly.type
_entity_poly.pdbx_seq_one_letter_code
_entity_poly.pdbx_strand_id
1 'polypeptide(L)'
;MSTPRRSRRPCSYTNTSCRSQSALLLFLSFSTLTTAQTPFRVPYSKKRFGLDGPWNAVEVKVGGQQLYLYPGRFAGSLVPDIAICEPFSKSDVNACPVSGTLYDFESSETSFKDFDEWARTKNVDQFLSYEQHWYARNGIDALTLSDNAGREFTLNTSLKVAMEKSVTVLPSGLSRPPDLGLLSLGSTKESEVWNGKKQWATTVPLIGMEMKGEIPSRTFALHIGSALLGIEGSLIFGGYDKARVMEEPTAYDFGKQPLDLEMMGISVGIAEGGKPAKSFKTGSIYSKKLSISLAPGQPHMYLPEEICTSLAERLPVKFNKDWGLYIWDTKNADFEAIVTSSAYIAFNFPSTGTSRNIVKVPFKLLNLQLSSAYTLAEEPVQYFPCRPVGSDEPILLGRAFLQAAITGINWHQKKLWLGQAPGPDIGVTAITPLEKTDTELKPSAGNDWLKSWKGTWKVYDKDKDEEGDDDDKSPGLTQVDDVRTDDENDKGGSSGVSTGALIGIVVGVVVAVLAAFGVWLCFRRKRSKELEASGELLQSQTHSEGSGMGYSRTHPTTYGRAEADPEAVKWGHNQQQVEYYMVKGPEPAASELADSEPVGVEMMVTPENETVVEMAVEEHERRRQ
;
A
#
# COMPACT_ATOMS: atom_id res chain seq x y z
N MET A 1 -9.44 -94.43 12.44
CA MET A 1 -10.71 -95.11 12.11
C MET A 1 -11.60 -94.06 11.47
N SER A 2 -12.13 -94.13 10.26
CA SER A 2 -12.14 -95.12 9.18
C SER A 2 -12.69 -94.38 7.96
N THR A 3 -11.98 -94.39 6.83
CA THR A 3 -12.50 -94.01 5.49
C THR A 3 -13.30 -95.17 4.88
N PRO A 4 -14.18 -94.94 3.89
CA PRO A 4 -13.81 -94.91 2.46
C PRO A 4 -14.61 -93.83 1.65
N ARG A 5 -14.18 -93.16 0.57
CA ARG A 5 -13.60 -93.47 -0.77
C ARG A 5 -14.57 -93.98 -1.86
N ARG A 6 -14.60 -93.19 -2.97
CA ARG A 6 -15.01 -93.47 -4.40
C ARG A 6 -16.52 -93.39 -4.74
N SER A 7 -16.99 -92.91 -5.90
CA SER A 7 -16.50 -92.95 -7.31
C SER A 7 -17.20 -91.87 -8.20
N ARG A 8 -16.54 -91.19 -9.19
CA ARG A 8 -16.62 -91.33 -10.68
C ARG A 8 -18.07 -91.38 -11.26
N ARG A 9 -18.54 -90.69 -12.32
CA ARG A 9 -18.00 -89.99 -13.53
C ARG A 9 -19.19 -89.26 -14.29
N PRO A 10 -19.04 -88.66 -15.51
CA PRO A 10 -19.68 -87.42 -15.99
C PRO A 10 -20.73 -87.59 -17.13
N CYS A 11 -21.35 -86.48 -17.59
CA CYS A 11 -21.91 -86.14 -18.93
C CYS A 11 -22.90 -84.95 -18.73
N SER A 12 -23.26 -84.05 -19.65
CA SER A 12 -22.77 -83.53 -20.94
C SER A 12 -23.72 -82.36 -21.26
N TYR A 13 -23.21 -81.31 -21.90
CA TYR A 13 -23.90 -80.31 -22.75
C TYR A 13 -25.44 -80.23 -22.78
N THR A 14 -25.98 -79.05 -22.50
CA THR A 14 -26.88 -78.33 -23.44
C THR A 14 -26.90 -76.82 -23.16
N ASN A 15 -26.62 -76.05 -24.22
CA ASN A 15 -26.84 -74.61 -24.36
C ASN A 15 -28.30 -74.23 -24.10
N THR A 16 -28.54 -73.12 -23.38
CA THR A 16 -29.55 -72.12 -23.77
C THR A 16 -29.42 -70.81 -22.99
N SER A 17 -29.12 -69.75 -23.74
CA SER A 17 -29.81 -68.45 -23.73
C SER A 17 -29.76 -67.54 -22.48
N CYS A 18 -28.93 -66.50 -22.62
CA CYS A 18 -29.35 -65.08 -22.59
C CYS A 18 -29.93 -64.51 -21.27
N ARG A 19 -29.09 -63.78 -20.53
CA ARG A 19 -29.37 -62.39 -20.10
C ARG A 19 -28.11 -61.74 -19.53
N SER A 20 -27.48 -60.90 -20.35
CA SER A 20 -26.50 -59.92 -19.92
C SER A 20 -27.23 -58.83 -19.12
N GLN A 21 -26.93 -58.72 -17.82
CA GLN A 21 -27.21 -57.51 -17.07
C GLN A 21 -25.95 -56.65 -17.11
N SER A 22 -25.95 -55.67 -18.00
CA SER A 22 -24.99 -54.57 -17.99
C SER A 22 -25.28 -53.70 -16.77
N ALA A 23 -24.46 -53.85 -15.73
CA ALA A 23 -24.39 -52.87 -14.63
C ALA A 23 -23.71 -51.61 -15.17
N LEU A 24 -24.52 -50.64 -15.60
CA LEU A 24 -24.05 -49.31 -15.97
C LEU A 24 -23.79 -48.51 -14.68
N LEU A 25 -22.54 -48.50 -14.20
CA LEU A 25 -22.09 -47.59 -13.14
C LEU A 25 -22.07 -46.15 -13.70
N LEU A 26 -23.16 -45.41 -13.45
CA LEU A 26 -23.19 -43.96 -13.61
C LEU A 26 -22.27 -43.32 -12.56
N PHE A 27 -21.01 -43.10 -12.92
CA PHE A 27 -20.16 -42.13 -12.24
C PHE A 27 -20.75 -40.73 -12.50
N LEU A 28 -21.64 -40.29 -11.61
CA LEU A 28 -21.97 -38.88 -11.46
C LEU A 28 -20.71 -38.18 -10.96
N SER A 29 -19.86 -37.74 -11.90
CA SER A 29 -18.87 -36.71 -11.64
C SER A 29 -19.64 -35.45 -11.24
N PHE A 30 -19.82 -35.25 -9.93
CA PHE A 30 -20.12 -33.94 -9.38
C PHE A 30 -18.91 -33.06 -9.68
N SER A 31 -18.88 -32.47 -10.88
CA SER A 31 -18.09 -31.29 -11.14
C SER A 31 -18.71 -30.21 -10.26
N THR A 32 -18.21 -30.06 -9.04
CA THR A 32 -18.44 -28.83 -8.27
C THR A 32 -17.93 -27.72 -9.17
N LEU A 33 -18.85 -26.94 -9.75
CA LEU A 33 -18.50 -25.61 -10.26
C LEU A 33 -18.06 -24.81 -9.04
N THR A 34 -16.78 -24.91 -8.69
CA THR A 34 -16.14 -23.95 -7.82
C THR A 34 -16.11 -22.67 -8.64
N THR A 35 -17.09 -21.79 -8.42
CA THR A 35 -17.00 -20.41 -8.91
C THR A 35 -15.72 -19.85 -8.30
N ALA A 36 -14.69 -19.65 -9.13
CA ALA A 36 -13.46 -19.03 -8.68
C ALA A 36 -13.84 -17.66 -8.11
N GLN A 37 -13.52 -17.44 -6.84
CA GLN A 37 -13.80 -16.17 -6.18
C GLN A 37 -13.08 -15.05 -6.94
N THR A 38 -13.74 -13.90 -7.07
CA THR A 38 -13.18 -12.79 -7.85
C THR A 38 -12.52 -11.77 -6.92
N PRO A 39 -11.32 -11.27 -7.23
CA PRO A 39 -10.67 -10.23 -6.45
C PRO A 39 -11.57 -9.01 -6.26
N PHE A 40 -11.44 -8.35 -5.11
CA PHE A 40 -12.23 -7.17 -4.78
C PHE A 40 -11.41 -5.90 -4.97
N ARG A 41 -11.72 -5.13 -6.01
CA ARG A 41 -11.03 -3.87 -6.33
C ARG A 41 -11.71 -2.71 -5.61
N VAL A 42 -11.04 -2.17 -4.60
CA VAL A 42 -11.55 -1.05 -3.80
C VAL A 42 -11.47 0.24 -4.64
N PRO A 43 -12.56 1.01 -4.78
CA PRO A 43 -12.61 2.24 -5.56
C PRO A 43 -11.81 3.34 -4.86
N TYR A 44 -11.05 4.08 -5.67
CA TYR A 44 -10.45 5.33 -5.25
C TYR A 44 -11.39 6.50 -5.55
N SER A 45 -11.42 7.45 -4.62
CA SER A 45 -12.15 8.70 -4.80
C SER A 45 -11.56 9.54 -5.93
N LYS A 46 -12.42 10.28 -6.62
CA LYS A 46 -11.98 11.34 -7.54
C LYS A 46 -11.50 12.59 -6.80
N LYS A 47 -11.86 12.75 -5.51
CA LYS A 47 -11.37 13.83 -4.65
C LYS A 47 -9.92 13.57 -4.25
N ARG A 48 -9.18 14.64 -3.98
CA ARG A 48 -7.80 14.59 -3.48
C ARG A 48 -7.75 15.15 -2.07
N PHE A 49 -6.84 14.62 -1.25
CA PHE A 49 -6.80 14.89 0.18
C PHE A 49 -5.39 15.22 0.67
N GLY A 50 -5.33 15.70 1.92
CA GLY A 50 -4.12 15.98 2.67
C GLY A 50 -3.58 17.39 2.51
N LEU A 51 -3.16 17.97 3.63
CA LEU A 51 -2.53 19.29 3.69
C LEU A 51 -1.15 19.35 3.01
N ASP A 52 -0.56 18.19 2.74
CA ASP A 52 0.77 17.95 2.17
C ASP A 52 0.70 17.10 0.89
N GLY A 53 -0.45 17.13 0.20
CA GLY A 53 -0.75 16.31 -0.96
C GLY A 53 -0.43 16.98 -2.31
N PRO A 54 -1.27 16.73 -3.34
CA PRO A 54 -2.53 15.98 -3.27
C PRO A 54 -2.32 14.46 -3.11
N TRP A 55 -3.20 13.78 -2.35
CA TRP A 55 -3.18 12.33 -2.16
C TRP A 55 -4.47 11.63 -2.61
N ASN A 56 -4.31 10.37 -3.02
CA ASN A 56 -5.39 9.45 -3.35
C ASN A 56 -5.93 8.79 -2.08
N ALA A 57 -7.26 8.69 -1.95
CA ALA A 57 -7.93 7.98 -0.86
C ALA A 57 -8.99 7.03 -1.41
N VAL A 58 -9.30 5.98 -0.65
CA VAL A 58 -10.39 5.05 -0.97
C VAL A 58 -11.69 5.52 -0.37
N GLU A 59 -12.78 5.12 -1.00
CA GLU A 59 -14.15 5.43 -0.58
C GLU A 59 -14.76 4.26 0.21
N VAL A 60 -15.27 4.53 1.42
CA VAL A 60 -15.86 3.50 2.32
C VAL A 60 -17.10 4.06 3.01
N LYS A 61 -18.05 3.22 3.43
CA LYS A 61 -19.12 3.65 4.33
C LYS A 61 -18.92 3.06 5.71
N VAL A 62 -19.07 3.86 6.77
CA VAL A 62 -19.03 3.40 8.17
C VAL A 62 -20.30 3.88 8.86
N GLY A 63 -21.07 2.97 9.45
CA GLY A 63 -22.34 3.34 10.09
C GLY A 63 -23.36 3.96 9.12
N GLY A 64 -23.27 3.64 7.83
CA GLY A 64 -24.05 4.27 6.75
C GLY A 64 -23.49 5.62 6.26
N GLN A 65 -22.46 6.18 6.89
CA GLN A 65 -21.86 7.46 6.54
C GLN A 65 -20.73 7.28 5.52
N GLN A 66 -20.74 8.09 4.46
CA GLN A 66 -19.71 8.07 3.42
C GLN A 66 -18.43 8.74 3.92
N LEU A 67 -17.32 7.98 3.92
CA LEU A 67 -16.01 8.43 4.36
C LEU A 67 -14.93 8.19 3.29
N TYR A 68 -13.82 8.91 3.43
CA TYR A 68 -12.59 8.66 2.68
C TYR A 68 -11.44 8.32 3.64
N LEU A 69 -10.66 7.29 3.29
CA LEU A 69 -9.54 6.83 4.12
C LEU A 69 -8.29 6.57 3.26
N TYR A 70 -7.10 6.77 3.82
CA TYR A 70 -5.89 6.25 3.19
C TYR A 70 -5.77 4.74 3.47
N PRO A 71 -5.49 3.91 2.46
CA PRO A 71 -5.19 2.51 2.71
C PRO A 71 -3.81 2.41 3.33
N GLY A 72 -3.69 1.96 4.58
CA GLY A 72 -2.35 1.92 5.16
C GLY A 72 -2.20 1.57 6.63
N ARG A 73 -3.16 0.85 7.21
CA ARG A 73 -3.11 0.44 8.61
C ARG A 73 -3.30 -1.07 8.76
N PHE A 74 -2.86 -1.65 9.88
CA PHE A 74 -3.20 -3.02 10.27
C PHE A 74 -4.03 -3.06 11.56
N ALA A 75 -4.69 -4.19 11.81
CA ALA A 75 -5.74 -4.34 12.83
C ALA A 75 -6.92 -3.40 12.55
N GLY A 76 -7.54 -2.76 13.54
CA GLY A 76 -8.73 -1.92 13.31
C GLY A 76 -8.44 -0.68 12.47
N SER A 77 -9.35 -0.33 11.55
CA SER A 77 -9.29 0.92 10.78
C SER A 77 -9.37 2.13 11.72
N LEU A 78 -8.65 3.20 11.39
CA LEU A 78 -8.64 4.46 12.14
C LEU A 78 -9.58 5.45 11.46
N VAL A 79 -10.59 5.94 12.18
CA VAL A 79 -11.57 6.91 11.67
C VAL A 79 -11.55 8.16 12.55
N PRO A 80 -11.37 9.37 11.98
CA PRO A 80 -11.47 10.61 12.75
C PRO A 80 -12.95 10.91 13.05
N ASP A 81 -13.28 11.12 14.32
CA ASP A 81 -14.64 11.48 14.73
C ASP A 81 -14.90 12.97 14.49
N ILE A 82 -16.16 13.39 14.33
CA ILE A 82 -16.51 14.81 14.24
C ILE A 82 -16.10 15.59 15.50
N ALA A 83 -16.04 14.94 16.65
CA ALA A 83 -15.66 15.55 17.92
C ALA A 83 -14.20 16.05 17.95
N ILE A 84 -13.31 15.57 17.05
CA ILE A 84 -11.93 16.10 16.96
C ILE A 84 -11.87 17.59 16.66
N CYS A 85 -12.96 18.14 16.11
CA CYS A 85 -13.08 19.55 15.74
C CYS A 85 -13.44 20.47 16.90
N GLU A 86 -14.01 19.94 17.99
CA GLU A 86 -14.54 20.76 19.10
C GLU A 86 -13.50 21.72 19.70
N PRO A 87 -12.24 21.30 19.98
CA PRO A 87 -11.25 22.21 20.55
C PRO A 87 -10.84 23.35 19.62
N PHE A 88 -10.98 23.16 18.31
CA PHE A 88 -10.52 24.10 17.28
C PHE A 88 -11.64 25.02 16.78
N SER A 89 -12.90 24.60 16.91
CA SER A 89 -14.09 25.33 16.44
C SER A 89 -14.21 26.77 16.93
N LYS A 90 -13.57 27.11 18.07
CA LYS A 90 -13.60 28.46 18.66
C LYS A 90 -12.39 29.31 18.28
N SER A 91 -11.24 28.70 17.94
CA SER A 91 -9.97 29.38 17.72
C SER A 91 -9.58 29.47 16.24
N ASP A 92 -9.96 28.48 15.43
CA ASP A 92 -9.73 28.43 13.98
C ASP A 92 -10.84 27.61 13.32
N VAL A 93 -11.89 28.27 12.85
CA VAL A 93 -13.05 27.63 12.19
C VAL A 93 -12.62 26.86 10.93
N ASN A 94 -11.48 27.22 10.33
CA ASN A 94 -10.97 26.58 9.11
C ASN A 94 -9.99 25.43 9.41
N ALA A 95 -9.68 25.15 10.68
CA ALA A 95 -8.81 24.04 11.07
C ALA A 95 -9.45 22.65 10.84
N CYS A 96 -10.78 22.60 10.71
CA CYS A 96 -11.51 21.34 10.58
C CYS A 96 -11.33 20.69 9.21
N PRO A 97 -11.18 19.34 9.16
CA PRO A 97 -11.03 18.61 7.91
C PRO A 97 -12.25 18.74 6.98
N VAL A 98 -12.02 18.42 5.70
CA VAL A 98 -13.01 18.52 4.62
C VAL A 98 -14.22 17.60 4.86
N SER A 99 -15.41 18.02 4.41
CA SER A 99 -16.62 17.18 4.45
C SER A 99 -16.40 15.78 3.83
N GLY A 100 -16.80 14.75 4.57
CA GLY A 100 -16.64 13.33 4.22
C GLY A 100 -15.34 12.70 4.72
N THR A 101 -14.52 13.39 5.51
CA THR A 101 -13.36 12.78 6.20
C THR A 101 -13.60 12.51 7.68
N LEU A 102 -14.66 13.11 8.24
CA LEU A 102 -15.07 12.97 9.63
C LEU A 102 -16.28 12.04 9.73
N TYR A 103 -16.26 11.21 10.77
CA TYR A 103 -17.28 10.24 11.12
C TYR A 103 -18.04 10.67 12.37
N ASP A 104 -19.35 10.59 12.37
CA ASP A 104 -20.17 10.87 13.56
C ASP A 104 -20.55 9.54 14.22
N PHE A 105 -19.73 9.06 15.16
CA PHE A 105 -19.97 7.77 15.84
C PHE A 105 -21.28 7.76 16.64
N GLU A 106 -21.65 8.90 17.22
CA GLU A 106 -22.86 9.00 18.04
C GLU A 106 -24.14 8.99 17.20
N SER A 107 -24.10 9.47 15.96
CA SER A 107 -25.23 9.37 15.03
C SER A 107 -25.42 7.97 14.43
N SER A 108 -24.39 7.12 14.45
CA SER A 108 -24.48 5.79 13.85
C SER A 108 -25.43 4.88 14.63
N GLU A 109 -26.40 4.28 13.92
CA GLU A 109 -27.35 3.31 14.48
C GLU A 109 -26.75 1.90 14.60
N THR A 110 -25.68 1.61 13.84
CA THR A 110 -25.01 0.31 13.84
C THR A 110 -23.75 0.29 14.70
N SER A 111 -23.37 1.44 15.29
CA SER A 111 -22.23 1.50 16.19
C SER A 111 -22.54 0.79 17.51
N PHE A 112 -21.61 -0.05 17.94
CA PHE A 112 -21.63 -0.64 19.27
C PHE A 112 -20.99 0.36 20.23
N LYS A 113 -21.82 1.00 21.04
CA LYS A 113 -21.43 2.13 21.91
C LYS A 113 -21.03 1.72 23.32
N ASP A 114 -21.30 0.47 23.71
CA ASP A 114 -21.06 -0.05 25.05
C ASP A 114 -19.60 -0.52 25.21
N PHE A 115 -18.67 0.44 25.12
CA PHE A 115 -17.27 0.24 25.44
C PHE A 115 -16.91 0.99 26.72
N ASP A 116 -16.32 0.30 27.68
CA ASP A 116 -15.77 0.90 28.89
C ASP A 116 -14.73 2.00 28.57
N GLU A 117 -14.63 3.03 29.42
CA GLU A 117 -13.68 4.15 29.26
C GLU A 117 -12.20 3.72 29.16
N TRP A 118 -11.83 2.54 29.67
CA TRP A 118 -10.47 2.00 29.55
C TRP A 118 -10.10 1.57 28.13
N ALA A 119 -11.07 1.47 27.21
CA ALA A 119 -10.87 1.15 25.79
C ALA A 119 -10.23 2.30 24.98
N ARG A 120 -9.81 3.38 25.65
CA ARG A 120 -9.16 4.53 25.03
C ARG A 120 -7.65 4.33 24.97
N THR A 121 -7.08 4.46 23.78
CA THR A 121 -5.66 4.28 23.50
C THR A 121 -5.04 5.62 23.12
N LYS A 122 -3.87 5.95 23.69
CA LYS A 122 -2.99 7.03 23.23
C LYS A 122 -2.00 6.45 22.21
N ASN A 123 -1.61 7.24 21.21
CA ASN A 123 -0.63 6.87 20.18
C ASN A 123 -1.04 5.62 19.41
N VAL A 124 -2.24 5.71 18.83
CA VAL A 124 -2.98 4.60 18.21
C VAL A 124 -2.28 4.05 16.97
N ASP A 125 -1.37 4.80 16.38
CA ASP A 125 -0.53 4.36 15.29
C ASP A 125 0.95 4.51 15.66
N GLN A 126 1.71 3.44 15.44
CA GLN A 126 3.12 3.35 15.83
C GLN A 126 4.03 4.12 14.85
N PHE A 127 3.48 4.58 13.73
CA PHE A 127 4.23 5.24 12.66
C PHE A 127 3.95 6.75 12.55
N LEU A 128 3.32 7.36 13.55
CA LEU A 128 2.95 8.77 13.51
C LEU A 128 4.21 9.64 13.64
N SER A 129 4.52 10.37 12.58
CA SER A 129 5.77 11.12 12.45
C SER A 129 5.69 12.58 12.91
N TYR A 130 4.77 12.89 13.79
CA TYR A 130 4.74 14.16 14.52
C TYR A 130 4.43 13.82 15.98
N GLU A 131 4.44 14.80 16.88
CA GLU A 131 3.78 14.67 18.18
C GLU A 131 2.25 14.58 17.98
N GLN A 132 1.80 13.52 17.30
CA GLN A 132 0.40 13.27 17.06
C GLN A 132 -0.15 12.49 18.24
N HIS A 133 -0.87 13.21 19.09
CA HIS A 133 -1.54 12.62 20.22
C HIS A 133 -2.90 12.10 19.77
N TRP A 134 -2.93 10.98 19.04
CA TRP A 134 -4.21 10.37 18.67
C TRP A 134 -4.81 9.71 19.90
N TYR A 135 -5.90 10.30 20.36
CA TYR A 135 -6.69 9.76 21.45
C TYR A 135 -7.92 9.10 20.85
N ALA A 136 -7.88 7.79 20.71
CA ALA A 136 -8.98 7.05 20.11
C ALA A 136 -9.64 6.11 21.12
N ARG A 137 -10.96 5.95 21.01
CA ARG A 137 -11.68 4.82 21.61
C ARG A 137 -11.72 3.65 20.65
N ASN A 138 -11.81 2.44 21.20
CA ASN A 138 -12.25 1.30 20.41
C ASN A 138 -13.72 1.48 20.04
N GLY A 139 -14.06 1.14 18.81
CA GLY A 139 -15.44 1.07 18.32
C GLY A 139 -15.65 -0.21 17.52
N ILE A 140 -16.90 -0.63 17.39
CA ILE A 140 -17.32 -1.57 16.36
C ILE A 140 -18.47 -0.92 15.62
N ASP A 141 -18.42 -0.94 14.30
CA ASP A 141 -19.52 -0.47 13.47
C ASP A 141 -19.52 -1.23 12.14
N ALA A 142 -20.64 -1.17 11.42
CA ALA A 142 -20.78 -1.69 10.08
C ALA A 142 -19.90 -0.86 9.12
N LEU A 143 -18.89 -1.51 8.52
CA LEU A 143 -18.10 -0.97 7.42
C LEU A 143 -18.52 -1.65 6.12
N THR A 144 -18.89 -0.82 5.14
CA THR A 144 -19.23 -1.25 3.78
C THR A 144 -18.16 -0.81 2.79
N LEU A 145 -17.65 -1.78 2.03
CA LEU A 145 -16.83 -1.55 0.85
C LEU A 145 -17.68 -1.84 -0.38
N SER A 146 -17.59 -0.98 -1.38
CA SER A 146 -18.09 -1.26 -2.73
C SER A 146 -16.89 -1.59 -3.62
N ASP A 147 -17.04 -2.41 -4.66
CA ASP A 147 -16.02 -2.57 -5.70
C ASP A 147 -16.37 -1.80 -6.97
N ASN A 148 -15.43 -1.71 -7.90
CA ASN A 148 -15.63 -1.03 -9.19
C ASN A 148 -16.69 -1.68 -10.09
N ALA A 149 -17.16 -2.90 -9.77
CA ALA A 149 -18.25 -3.59 -10.47
C ALA A 149 -19.61 -3.39 -9.78
N GLY A 150 -19.66 -2.64 -8.68
CA GLY A 150 -20.88 -2.39 -7.91
C GLY A 150 -21.23 -3.47 -6.89
N ARG A 151 -20.33 -4.44 -6.64
CA ARG A 151 -20.51 -5.38 -5.53
C ARG A 151 -20.26 -4.66 -4.22
N GLU A 152 -21.17 -4.82 -3.25
CA GLU A 152 -20.99 -4.29 -1.90
C GLU A 152 -20.75 -5.42 -0.90
N PHE A 153 -19.87 -5.17 0.07
CA PHE A 153 -19.62 -6.05 1.19
C PHE A 153 -19.65 -5.27 2.50
N THR A 154 -20.50 -5.70 3.42
CA THR A 154 -20.67 -5.07 4.73
C THR A 154 -20.33 -6.05 5.85
N LEU A 155 -19.55 -5.61 6.83
CA LEU A 155 -19.32 -6.34 8.08
C LEU A 155 -19.25 -5.40 9.28
N ASN A 156 -19.48 -5.93 10.48
CA ASN A 156 -19.14 -5.23 11.71
C ASN A 156 -17.64 -5.34 11.96
N THR A 157 -16.91 -4.25 11.79
CA THR A 157 -15.45 -4.20 11.89
C THR A 157 -15.00 -3.54 13.20
N SER A 158 -13.84 -3.94 13.70
CA SER A 158 -13.14 -3.19 14.75
C SER A 158 -12.61 -1.86 14.20
N LEU A 159 -12.86 -0.78 14.93
CA LEU A 159 -12.44 0.58 14.63
C LEU A 159 -11.62 1.17 15.78
N LYS A 160 -10.74 2.09 15.42
CA LYS A 160 -10.18 3.09 16.33
C LYS A 160 -10.80 4.42 15.95
N VAL A 161 -11.63 4.98 16.82
CA VAL A 161 -12.37 6.22 16.58
C VAL A 161 -11.63 7.35 17.30
N ALA A 162 -10.97 8.24 16.55
CA ALA A 162 -10.17 9.34 17.10
C ALA A 162 -11.07 10.49 17.57
N MET A 163 -10.90 10.97 18.80
CA MET A 163 -11.84 11.90 19.48
C MET A 163 -11.18 13.25 19.84
N GLU A 164 -11.84 14.10 20.64
CA GLU A 164 -11.56 15.53 20.89
C GLU A 164 -10.11 15.87 21.30
N LYS A 165 -9.34 14.89 21.81
CA LYS A 165 -7.93 15.09 22.19
C LYS A 165 -6.94 14.76 21.06
N SER A 166 -7.45 14.35 19.90
CA SER A 166 -6.64 13.99 18.74
C SER A 166 -6.14 15.25 18.06
N VAL A 167 -4.84 15.48 18.16
CA VAL A 167 -4.16 16.64 17.57
C VAL A 167 -2.92 16.20 16.82
N THR A 168 -2.69 16.84 15.68
CA THR A 168 -1.43 16.87 14.94
C THR A 168 -0.76 18.21 15.21
N VAL A 169 0.43 18.18 15.80
CA VAL A 169 1.26 19.38 15.99
C VAL A 169 2.31 19.40 14.87
N LEU A 170 2.24 20.41 14.02
CA LEU A 170 3.26 20.64 12.99
C LEU A 170 4.55 21.19 13.63
N PRO A 171 5.70 21.15 12.94
CA PRO A 171 6.97 21.62 13.50
C PRO A 171 6.97 23.12 13.83
N SER A 172 6.04 23.88 13.23
CA SER A 172 5.80 25.30 13.51
C SER A 172 5.10 25.53 14.86
N GLY A 173 4.68 24.46 15.55
CA GLY A 173 3.80 24.50 16.72
C GLY A 173 2.32 24.61 16.36
N LEU A 174 1.97 24.72 15.08
CA LEU A 174 0.58 24.79 14.63
C LEU A 174 -0.14 23.47 14.95
N SER A 175 -1.15 23.55 15.81
CA SER A 175 -2.00 22.42 16.21
C SER A 175 -3.22 22.33 15.31
N ARG A 176 -3.49 21.14 14.77
CA ARG A 176 -4.62 20.85 13.88
C ARG A 176 -5.23 19.48 14.21
N PRO A 177 -6.54 19.27 14.01
CA PRO A 177 -7.08 17.92 14.04
C PRO A 177 -6.48 17.07 12.90
N PRO A 178 -6.43 15.73 13.01
CA PRO A 178 -6.01 14.89 11.90
C PRO A 178 -6.93 14.98 10.67
N ASP A 179 -6.32 15.10 9.48
CA ASP A 179 -7.07 15.36 8.24
C ASP A 179 -7.89 14.18 7.72
N LEU A 180 -7.37 12.95 7.84
CA LEU A 180 -7.94 11.74 7.25
C LEU A 180 -7.61 10.49 8.05
N GLY A 181 -8.52 9.52 8.04
CA GLY A 181 -8.32 8.21 8.65
C GLY A 181 -7.55 7.21 7.79
N LEU A 182 -7.36 6.01 8.34
CA LEU A 182 -6.64 4.91 7.71
C LEU A 182 -7.50 3.63 7.62
N LEU A 183 -7.62 3.07 6.42
CA LEU A 183 -8.26 1.79 6.19
C LEU A 183 -7.30 0.64 6.55
N SER A 184 -7.84 -0.35 7.27
CA SER A 184 -7.14 -1.60 7.56
C SER A 184 -6.90 -2.46 6.31
N LEU A 185 -5.67 -2.94 6.18
CA LEU A 185 -5.20 -3.85 5.13
C LEU A 185 -4.99 -5.28 5.65
N GLY A 186 -5.44 -5.57 6.88
CA GLY A 186 -5.34 -6.90 7.49
C GLY A 186 -4.72 -6.87 8.89
N SER A 187 -4.30 -8.03 9.37
CA SER A 187 -3.72 -8.21 10.70
C SER A 187 -2.87 -9.47 10.73
N THR A 188 -1.79 -9.47 11.53
CA THR A 188 -1.02 -10.68 11.87
C THR A 188 -1.77 -11.58 12.85
N LYS A 189 -2.78 -11.04 13.56
CA LYS A 189 -3.59 -11.75 14.56
C LYS A 189 -5.05 -11.75 14.16
N GLU A 190 -5.69 -12.92 14.19
CA GLU A 190 -7.14 -13.06 13.96
C GLU A 190 -7.96 -12.67 15.19
N SER A 191 -7.32 -12.63 16.36
CA SER A 191 -7.91 -12.15 17.61
C SER A 191 -6.90 -11.34 18.40
N GLU A 192 -7.32 -10.20 18.93
CA GLU A 192 -6.55 -9.44 19.90
C GLU A 192 -7.04 -9.78 21.32
N VAL A 193 -6.09 -10.14 22.18
CA VAL A 193 -6.34 -10.34 23.61
C VAL A 193 -5.95 -9.06 24.31
N TRP A 194 -6.89 -8.43 25.02
CA TRP A 194 -6.59 -7.26 25.82
C TRP A 194 -6.75 -7.61 27.31
N ASN A 195 -5.69 -7.36 28.10
CA ASN A 195 -5.65 -7.60 29.56
C ASN A 195 -6.03 -9.02 30.02
N GLY A 196 -5.50 -10.06 29.37
CA GLY A 196 -5.70 -11.45 29.78
C GLY A 196 -7.13 -12.00 29.58
N LYS A 197 -8.08 -11.14 29.20
CA LYS A 197 -9.41 -11.54 28.75
C LYS A 197 -9.39 -11.58 27.22
N LYS A 198 -9.45 -12.80 26.65
CA LYS A 198 -9.75 -13.00 25.22
C LYS A 198 -11.20 -12.58 25.02
N GLN A 199 -11.46 -11.32 24.67
CA GLN A 199 -12.85 -10.87 24.51
C GLN A 199 -13.19 -10.35 23.12
N TRP A 200 -12.22 -10.10 22.23
CA TRP A 200 -12.54 -9.59 20.88
C TRP A 200 -11.70 -10.24 19.79
N ALA A 201 -12.37 -10.87 18.82
CA ALA A 201 -11.75 -11.17 17.53
C ALA A 201 -11.48 -9.83 16.82
N THR A 202 -10.32 -9.69 16.20
CA THR A 202 -10.02 -8.51 15.38
C THR A 202 -10.75 -8.69 14.07
N THR A 203 -11.97 -8.19 13.98
CA THR A 203 -12.75 -8.28 12.76
C THR A 203 -12.37 -7.11 11.85
N VAL A 204 -11.70 -7.40 10.75
CA VAL A 204 -11.27 -6.39 9.76
C VAL A 204 -11.71 -6.81 8.36
N PRO A 205 -11.87 -5.88 7.40
CA PRO A 205 -12.49 -6.18 6.11
C PRO A 205 -11.86 -7.35 5.37
N LEU A 206 -10.54 -7.36 5.22
CA LEU A 206 -9.84 -8.41 4.48
C LEU A 206 -10.07 -9.82 5.08
N ILE A 207 -10.04 -9.96 6.41
CA ILE A 207 -10.27 -11.26 7.08
C ILE A 207 -11.73 -11.68 6.89
N GLY A 208 -12.67 -10.76 7.12
CA GLY A 208 -14.11 -11.03 6.99
C GLY A 208 -14.49 -11.44 5.57
N MET A 209 -13.93 -10.80 4.56
CA MET A 209 -14.16 -11.11 3.15
C MET A 209 -13.70 -12.53 2.79
N GLU A 210 -12.49 -12.92 3.22
CA GLU A 210 -12.00 -14.29 2.99
C GLU A 210 -12.89 -15.31 3.71
N MET A 211 -13.22 -15.08 4.98
CA MET A 211 -14.05 -16.01 5.77
C MET A 211 -15.45 -16.21 5.19
N LYS A 212 -15.98 -15.19 4.50
CA LYS A 212 -17.28 -15.24 3.81
C LYS A 212 -17.17 -15.74 2.36
N GLY A 213 -15.95 -15.95 1.87
CA GLY A 213 -15.70 -16.41 0.51
C GLY A 213 -15.95 -15.36 -0.56
N GLU A 214 -15.81 -14.07 -0.22
CA GLU A 214 -15.99 -12.94 -1.15
C GLU A 214 -14.75 -12.66 -2.00
N ILE A 215 -13.58 -13.10 -1.52
CA ILE A 215 -12.27 -12.95 -2.17
C ILE A 215 -11.50 -14.27 -2.10
N PRO A 216 -10.63 -14.57 -3.10
CA PRO A 216 -9.85 -15.82 -3.17
C PRO A 216 -9.03 -16.15 -1.93
N SER A 217 -8.43 -15.10 -1.36
CA SER A 217 -7.58 -15.22 -0.19
C SER A 217 -7.45 -13.89 0.53
N ARG A 218 -7.03 -13.95 1.78
CA ARG A 218 -6.58 -12.81 2.57
C ARG A 218 -5.17 -12.40 2.13
N THR A 219 -5.12 -11.85 0.93
CA THR A 219 -3.96 -11.15 0.36
C THR A 219 -4.40 -9.75 -0.07
N PHE A 220 -3.45 -8.83 -0.23
CA PHE A 220 -3.72 -7.60 -0.95
C PHE A 220 -2.52 -7.16 -1.77
N ALA A 221 -2.78 -6.39 -2.83
CA ALA A 221 -1.79 -5.57 -3.50
C ALA A 221 -2.25 -4.11 -3.53
N LEU A 222 -1.27 -3.21 -3.36
CA LEU A 222 -1.43 -1.77 -3.24
C LEU A 222 -0.40 -1.07 -4.13
N HIS A 223 -0.90 -0.23 -5.04
CA HIS A 223 -0.16 0.89 -5.61
C HIS A 223 -0.98 2.15 -5.30
N ILE A 224 -0.44 3.10 -4.55
CA ILE A 224 -1.22 4.27 -4.13
C ILE A 224 -1.53 5.22 -5.30
N GLY A 225 -0.82 5.09 -6.42
CA GLY A 225 -0.94 5.99 -7.56
C GLY A 225 -0.37 7.38 -7.26
N SER A 226 -0.63 8.34 -8.14
CA SER A 226 -0.17 9.72 -8.02
C SER A 226 -1.33 10.65 -8.38
N ALA A 227 -1.83 11.39 -7.39
CA ALA A 227 -2.89 12.36 -7.64
C ALA A 227 -2.41 13.49 -8.56
N LEU A 228 -1.16 13.94 -8.38
CA LEU A 228 -0.51 14.99 -9.17
C LEU A 228 -0.46 14.63 -10.66
N LEU A 229 -0.16 13.37 -10.98
CA LEU A 229 -0.03 12.90 -12.37
C LEU A 229 -1.27 12.18 -12.90
N GLY A 230 -2.38 12.18 -12.15
CA GLY A 230 -3.61 11.52 -12.55
C GLY A 230 -3.53 9.98 -12.56
N ILE A 231 -2.50 9.38 -11.97
CA ILE A 231 -2.40 7.93 -11.80
C ILE A 231 -3.35 7.52 -10.67
N GLU A 232 -4.44 6.84 -11.03
CA GLU A 232 -5.39 6.27 -10.06
C GLU A 232 -4.67 5.27 -9.15
N GLY A 233 -5.03 5.24 -7.86
CA GLY A 233 -4.58 4.17 -6.97
C GLY A 233 -5.19 2.81 -7.34
N SER A 234 -4.61 1.74 -6.81
CA SER A 234 -5.06 0.36 -7.01
C SER A 234 -4.87 -0.40 -5.71
N LEU A 235 -5.98 -0.67 -5.01
CA LEU A 235 -6.05 -1.55 -3.85
C LEU A 235 -6.96 -2.72 -4.22
N ILE A 236 -6.41 -3.92 -4.21
CA ILE A 236 -7.15 -5.13 -4.57
C ILE A 236 -6.97 -6.16 -3.47
N PHE A 237 -8.08 -6.61 -2.90
CA PHE A 237 -8.13 -7.72 -1.94
C PHE A 237 -8.31 -9.05 -2.67
N GLY A 238 -7.51 -10.05 -2.29
CA GLY A 238 -7.48 -11.36 -2.93
C GLY A 238 -6.92 -11.37 -4.36
N GLY A 239 -6.21 -10.32 -4.77
CA GLY A 239 -5.65 -10.20 -6.12
C GLY A 239 -4.78 -8.96 -6.32
N TYR A 240 -4.38 -8.70 -7.56
CA TYR A 240 -3.56 -7.55 -7.96
C TYR A 240 -3.79 -7.20 -9.43
N ASP A 241 -3.37 -6.00 -9.83
CA ASP A 241 -3.38 -5.56 -11.23
C ASP A 241 -1.98 -5.76 -11.83
N LYS A 242 -1.85 -6.66 -12.80
CA LYS A 242 -0.57 -6.95 -13.46
C LYS A 242 0.00 -5.74 -14.19
N ALA A 243 -0.83 -4.77 -14.62
CA ALA A 243 -0.35 -3.53 -15.24
C ALA A 243 0.44 -2.65 -14.26
N ARG A 244 0.32 -2.89 -12.95
CA ARG A 244 0.99 -2.14 -11.89
C ARG A 244 2.37 -2.69 -11.52
N VAL A 245 2.77 -3.81 -12.11
CA VAL A 245 4.02 -4.52 -11.83
C VAL A 245 4.96 -4.34 -13.02
N MET A 246 6.01 -3.53 -12.89
CA MET A 246 6.94 -3.28 -14.01
C MET A 246 8.00 -4.36 -14.17
N GLU A 247 8.41 -4.93 -13.04
CA GLU A 247 9.37 -6.02 -12.94
C GLU A 247 8.85 -6.95 -11.83
N GLU A 248 9.28 -8.22 -11.83
CA GLU A 248 8.89 -9.17 -10.80
C GLU A 248 9.30 -8.65 -9.40
N PRO A 249 8.35 -8.36 -8.50
CA PRO A 249 8.64 -7.85 -7.17
C PRO A 249 9.36 -8.89 -6.33
N THR A 250 10.28 -8.45 -5.48
CA THR A 250 10.87 -9.34 -4.48
C THR A 250 9.86 -9.67 -3.39
N ALA A 251 9.83 -10.93 -2.97
CA ALA A 251 9.02 -11.43 -1.87
C ALA A 251 9.87 -11.63 -0.61
N TYR A 252 9.63 -10.81 0.41
CA TYR A 252 10.32 -10.85 1.70
C TYR A 252 9.49 -11.61 2.73
N ASP A 253 10.14 -12.44 3.55
CA ASP A 253 9.50 -13.00 4.73
C ASP A 253 9.32 -11.93 5.80
N PHE A 254 8.16 -11.90 6.46
CA PHE A 254 7.93 -11.01 7.59
C PHE A 254 7.55 -11.75 8.88
N GLY A 255 7.94 -11.14 10.00
CA GLY A 255 7.64 -11.63 11.35
C GLY A 255 6.40 -10.95 11.95
N LYS A 256 6.60 -10.22 13.04
CA LYS A 256 5.52 -9.48 13.73
C LYS A 256 5.18 -8.16 13.04
N GLN A 257 6.15 -7.55 12.36
CA GLN A 257 6.00 -6.29 11.63
C GLN A 257 6.02 -6.57 10.13
N PRO A 258 4.85 -6.55 9.45
CA PRO A 258 4.74 -7.00 8.06
C PRO A 258 5.36 -6.07 7.02
N LEU A 259 5.71 -4.84 7.40
CA LEU A 259 6.20 -3.79 6.49
C LEU A 259 7.65 -3.38 6.74
N ASP A 260 8.32 -4.02 7.72
CA ASP A 260 9.72 -3.76 8.03
C ASP A 260 10.62 -4.48 7.04
N LEU A 261 11.61 -3.76 6.51
CA LEU A 261 12.56 -4.22 5.50
C LEU A 261 13.96 -3.66 5.76
N GLU A 262 14.97 -4.28 5.16
CA GLU A 262 16.28 -3.66 4.99
C GLU A 262 16.36 -2.95 3.64
N MET A 263 16.90 -1.74 3.64
CA MET A 263 17.32 -1.02 2.44
C MET A 263 18.85 -1.01 2.36
N MET A 264 19.41 -1.23 1.17
CA MET A 264 20.85 -1.41 0.95
C MET A 264 21.58 -0.12 0.55
N GLY A 265 20.84 0.88 0.07
CA GLY A 265 21.42 2.15 -0.35
C GLY A 265 20.50 2.98 -1.19
N ILE A 266 20.88 4.24 -1.37
CA ILE A 266 20.15 5.24 -2.14
C ILE A 266 21.11 5.91 -3.12
N SER A 267 20.62 6.17 -4.33
CA SER A 267 21.38 6.86 -5.38
C SER A 267 20.47 7.80 -6.16
N VAL A 268 21.06 8.72 -6.91
CA VAL A 268 20.35 9.55 -7.89
C VAL A 268 20.82 9.19 -9.29
N GLY A 269 19.88 9.02 -10.22
CA GLY A 269 20.16 8.64 -11.59
C GLY A 269 19.29 9.37 -12.61
N ILE A 270 19.52 9.07 -13.88
CA ILE A 270 18.80 9.59 -15.04
C ILE A 270 18.38 8.37 -15.86
N ALA A 271 17.09 8.26 -16.18
CA ALA A 271 16.57 7.08 -16.86
C ALA A 271 16.84 7.09 -18.37
N GLU A 272 16.79 8.29 -18.99
CA GLU A 272 16.96 8.49 -20.42
C GLU A 272 17.52 9.89 -20.72
N GLY A 273 18.50 9.98 -21.63
CA GLY A 273 19.15 11.24 -21.98
C GLY A 273 20.34 11.61 -21.10
N GLY A 274 20.65 12.90 -21.08
CA GLY A 274 21.70 13.54 -20.27
C GLY A 274 21.16 14.27 -19.03
N LYS A 275 22.05 15.04 -18.40
CA LYS A 275 21.72 15.78 -17.17
C LYS A 275 20.71 16.89 -17.47
N PRO A 276 19.70 17.10 -16.60
CA PRO A 276 18.74 18.18 -16.78
C PRO A 276 19.33 19.57 -16.54
N ALA A 277 20.40 19.65 -15.74
CA ALA A 277 21.12 20.88 -15.44
C ALA A 277 22.60 20.57 -15.25
N LYS A 278 23.48 21.52 -15.58
CA LYS A 278 24.94 21.37 -15.41
C LYS A 278 25.33 21.10 -13.95
N SER A 279 24.59 21.69 -13.02
CA SER A 279 24.76 21.54 -11.56
C SER A 279 24.31 20.16 -11.05
N PHE A 280 23.50 19.42 -11.82
CA PHE A 280 22.86 18.19 -11.37
C PHE A 280 23.86 17.04 -11.27
N LYS A 281 23.93 16.41 -10.09
CA LYS A 281 24.87 15.33 -9.79
C LYS A 281 24.14 14.00 -9.64
N THR A 282 24.62 12.98 -10.36
CA THR A 282 24.19 11.58 -10.21
C THR A 282 25.16 10.79 -9.35
N GLY A 283 24.77 9.58 -8.95
CA GLY A 283 25.62 8.65 -8.22
C GLY A 283 25.05 8.27 -6.85
N SER A 284 25.78 7.42 -6.13
CA SER A 284 25.42 7.00 -4.77
C SER A 284 25.36 8.19 -3.82
N ILE A 285 24.37 8.20 -2.92
CA ILE A 285 24.32 9.12 -1.76
C ILE A 285 24.46 8.37 -0.45
N TYR A 286 24.07 7.09 -0.43
CA TYR A 286 24.05 6.28 0.76
C TYR A 286 24.28 4.82 0.37
N SER A 287 25.22 4.15 1.04
CA SER A 287 25.66 2.79 0.69
C SER A 287 25.76 1.85 1.90
N LYS A 288 25.04 2.18 2.98
CA LYS A 288 24.94 1.36 4.18
C LYS A 288 23.55 0.74 4.27
N LYS A 289 23.44 -0.34 5.03
CA LYS A 289 22.15 -0.95 5.36
C LYS A 289 21.36 -0.04 6.30
N LEU A 290 20.06 0.07 6.03
CA LEU A 290 19.12 0.83 6.84
C LEU A 290 17.86 0.01 7.07
N SER A 291 17.47 -0.18 8.34
CA SER A 291 16.17 -0.75 8.67
C SER A 291 15.10 0.32 8.43
N ILE A 292 14.11 -0.01 7.62
CA ILE A 292 13.01 0.89 7.26
C ILE A 292 11.68 0.20 7.44
N SER A 293 10.60 0.97 7.54
CA SER A 293 9.23 0.46 7.44
C SER A 293 8.49 1.14 6.28
N LEU A 294 7.74 0.37 5.48
CA LEU A 294 6.80 0.95 4.52
C LEU A 294 5.61 1.52 5.29
N ALA A 295 5.28 2.79 5.06
CA ALA A 295 4.28 3.49 5.85
C ALA A 295 3.25 4.22 4.97
N PRO A 296 2.35 3.50 4.27
CA PRO A 296 1.33 4.12 3.40
C PRO A 296 0.42 5.15 4.09
N GLY A 297 0.26 5.08 5.42
CA GLY A 297 -0.42 6.10 6.22
C GLY A 297 0.36 7.41 6.37
N GLN A 298 1.67 7.43 6.10
CA GLN A 298 2.53 8.61 6.24
C GLN A 298 2.81 9.28 4.88
N PRO A 299 2.82 10.62 4.79
CA PRO A 299 3.00 11.38 3.54
C PRO A 299 4.42 11.33 2.99
N HIS A 300 5.43 11.50 3.85
CA HIS A 300 6.80 11.80 3.45
C HIS A 300 7.71 10.56 3.38
N MET A 301 8.94 10.78 2.92
CA MET A 301 10.07 9.90 3.18
C MET A 301 10.77 10.42 4.45
N TYR A 302 10.76 9.62 5.50
CA TYR A 302 11.32 9.93 6.81
C TYR A 302 12.69 9.28 6.87
N LEU A 303 13.74 10.05 6.60
CA LEU A 303 15.09 9.53 6.40
C LEU A 303 16.07 10.24 7.34
N PRO A 304 17.17 9.60 7.72
CA PRO A 304 18.25 10.26 8.47
C PRO A 304 18.65 11.59 7.84
N GLU A 305 18.98 12.57 8.68
CA GLU A 305 19.35 13.92 8.25
C GLU A 305 20.46 13.93 7.19
N GLU A 306 21.45 13.04 7.32
CA GLU A 306 22.55 12.89 6.35
C GLU A 306 22.04 12.54 4.94
N ILE A 307 20.97 11.75 4.84
CA ILE A 307 20.39 11.33 3.56
C ILE A 307 19.59 12.45 2.94
N CYS A 308 18.71 13.11 3.71
CA CYS A 308 17.93 14.23 3.19
C CYS A 308 18.82 15.40 2.77
N THR A 309 19.88 15.70 3.53
CA THR A 309 20.84 16.75 3.18
C THR A 309 21.61 16.39 1.91
N SER A 310 22.09 15.15 1.77
CA SER A 310 22.78 14.68 0.56
C SER A 310 21.90 14.73 -0.70
N LEU A 311 20.58 14.53 -0.55
CA LEU A 311 19.62 14.72 -1.63
C LEU A 311 19.42 16.20 -1.94
N ALA A 312 19.24 17.03 -0.90
CA ALA A 312 19.02 18.46 -1.04
C ALA A 312 20.19 19.17 -1.73
N GLU A 313 21.43 18.76 -1.49
CA GLU A 313 22.63 19.32 -2.17
C GLU A 313 22.63 19.13 -3.69
N ARG A 314 21.78 18.26 -4.23
CA ARG A 314 21.64 17.98 -5.67
C ARG A 314 20.45 18.72 -6.29
N LEU A 315 19.69 19.47 -5.50
CA LEU A 315 18.40 20.02 -5.85
C LEU A 315 18.33 21.51 -5.48
N PRO A 316 17.61 22.34 -6.24
CA PRO A 316 17.31 23.72 -5.84
C PRO A 316 16.23 23.74 -4.75
N VAL A 317 16.57 23.26 -3.56
CA VAL A 317 15.68 23.25 -2.38
C VAL A 317 16.34 23.91 -1.18
N LYS A 318 15.53 24.43 -0.27
CA LYS A 318 15.98 24.98 1.02
C LYS A 318 15.18 24.37 2.17
N PHE A 319 15.88 23.96 3.23
CA PHE A 319 15.20 23.43 4.41
C PHE A 319 14.46 24.56 5.15
N ASN A 320 13.18 24.33 5.43
CA ASN A 320 12.36 25.19 6.25
C ASN A 320 12.12 24.50 7.61
N LYS A 321 12.65 25.10 8.68
CA LYS A 321 12.58 24.55 10.04
C LYS A 321 11.16 24.54 10.60
N ASP A 322 10.37 25.56 10.29
CA ASP A 322 8.98 25.68 10.77
C ASP A 322 8.09 24.58 10.17
N TRP A 323 8.46 24.04 9.01
CA TRP A 323 7.69 22.98 8.36
C TRP A 323 8.34 21.61 8.45
N GLY A 324 9.61 21.55 8.90
CA GLY A 324 10.42 20.34 8.94
C GLY A 324 10.66 19.72 7.56
N LEU A 325 10.64 20.52 6.49
CA LEU A 325 10.62 20.04 5.11
C LEU A 325 11.49 20.92 4.21
N TYR A 326 11.90 20.36 3.07
CA TYR A 326 12.65 21.10 2.04
C TYR A 326 11.70 21.73 1.02
N ILE A 327 11.89 23.01 0.73
CA ILE A 327 11.02 23.80 -0.15
C ILE A 327 11.73 24.06 -1.47
N TRP A 328 11.03 23.82 -2.58
CA TRP A 328 11.56 24.06 -3.91
C TRP A 328 11.73 25.55 -4.16
N ASP A 329 12.89 25.95 -4.69
CA ASP A 329 13.08 27.28 -5.25
C ASP A 329 12.55 27.30 -6.70
N THR A 330 11.25 27.57 -6.84
CA THR A 330 10.56 27.54 -8.14
C THR A 330 11.02 28.64 -9.11
N LYS A 331 11.80 29.61 -8.64
CA LYS A 331 12.41 30.65 -9.47
C LYS A 331 13.77 30.22 -10.04
N ASN A 332 14.35 29.14 -9.52
CA ASN A 332 15.60 28.60 -10.03
C ASN A 332 15.37 27.88 -11.36
N ALA A 333 16.18 28.15 -12.38
CA ALA A 333 16.06 27.53 -13.70
C ALA A 333 16.22 25.99 -13.66
N ASP A 334 16.99 25.46 -12.71
CA ASP A 334 17.21 24.03 -12.55
C ASP A 334 15.97 23.31 -12.01
N PHE A 335 15.06 24.01 -11.33
CA PHE A 335 13.86 23.41 -10.73
C PHE A 335 12.99 22.75 -11.80
N GLU A 336 12.52 23.53 -12.78
CA GLU A 336 11.70 23.03 -13.89
C GLU A 336 12.44 21.97 -14.70
N ALA A 337 13.74 22.17 -14.90
CA ALA A 337 14.56 21.22 -15.64
C ALA A 337 14.56 19.84 -14.97
N ILE A 338 14.79 19.79 -13.65
CA ILE A 338 14.86 18.56 -12.87
C ILE A 338 13.49 17.88 -12.76
N VAL A 339 12.44 18.59 -12.32
CA VAL A 339 11.12 17.98 -12.06
C VAL A 339 10.38 17.55 -13.32
N THR A 340 10.81 18.03 -14.50
CA THR A 340 10.29 17.57 -15.79
C THR A 340 11.18 16.56 -16.50
N SER A 341 12.38 16.27 -15.99
CA SER A 341 13.34 15.35 -16.60
C SER A 341 13.09 13.87 -16.28
N SER A 342 13.92 13.00 -16.85
CA SER A 342 14.01 11.57 -16.53
C SER A 342 14.80 11.25 -15.25
N ALA A 343 15.20 12.26 -14.47
CA ALA A 343 15.95 12.09 -13.24
C ALA A 343 15.09 11.49 -12.11
N TYR A 344 15.72 10.64 -11.28
CA TYR A 344 15.05 9.90 -10.22
C TYR A 344 15.94 9.66 -9.00
N ILE A 345 15.32 9.34 -7.88
CA ILE A 345 15.96 8.73 -6.71
C ILE A 345 15.76 7.21 -6.79
N ALA A 346 16.83 6.43 -6.70
CA ALA A 346 16.78 4.97 -6.68
C ALA A 346 17.03 4.45 -5.26
N PHE A 347 16.06 3.70 -4.75
CA PHE A 347 16.12 2.98 -3.49
C PHE A 347 16.41 1.50 -3.78
N ASN A 348 17.53 1.01 -3.24
CA ASN A 348 18.00 -0.35 -3.48
C ASN A 348 17.59 -1.25 -2.31
N PHE A 349 16.93 -2.36 -2.59
CA PHE A 349 16.53 -3.36 -1.61
C PHE A 349 17.25 -4.68 -1.87
N PRO A 350 17.39 -5.56 -0.86
CA PRO A 350 17.93 -6.90 -1.06
C PRO A 350 17.12 -7.64 -2.11
N SER A 351 17.79 -8.35 -3.02
CA SER A 351 17.09 -9.19 -3.98
C SER A 351 17.16 -10.65 -3.57
N THR A 352 16.11 -11.40 -3.89
CA THR A 352 16.13 -12.87 -3.87
C THR A 352 16.39 -13.37 -5.30
N GLY A 353 17.59 -13.87 -5.58
CA GLY A 353 17.96 -14.37 -6.91
C GLY A 353 18.85 -13.41 -7.70
N THR A 354 18.65 -13.34 -9.03
CA THR A 354 19.56 -12.64 -9.97
C THR A 354 19.09 -11.24 -10.39
N SER A 355 17.84 -10.86 -10.16
CA SER A 355 17.32 -9.52 -10.45
C SER A 355 17.78 -8.52 -9.37
N ARG A 356 17.82 -7.21 -9.66
CA ARG A 356 18.01 -6.19 -8.62
C ARG A 356 16.65 -5.67 -8.19
N ASN A 357 16.37 -5.53 -6.89
CA ASN A 357 15.16 -4.84 -6.45
C ASN A 357 15.44 -3.36 -6.24
N ILE A 358 15.18 -2.56 -7.28
CA ILE A 358 15.40 -1.11 -7.26
C ILE A 358 14.08 -0.43 -7.56
N VAL A 359 13.63 0.43 -6.64
CA VAL A 359 12.51 1.33 -6.88
C VAL A 359 13.06 2.71 -7.23
N LYS A 360 12.78 3.14 -8.46
CA LYS A 360 13.12 4.45 -9.01
C LYS A 360 11.92 5.38 -8.84
N VAL A 361 12.13 6.48 -8.14
CA VAL A 361 11.13 7.53 -7.87
C VAL A 361 11.51 8.77 -8.67
N PRO A 362 10.86 9.05 -9.82
CA PRO A 362 11.08 10.28 -10.59
C PRO A 362 10.85 11.53 -9.76
N PHE A 363 11.70 12.57 -9.92
CA PHE A 363 11.53 13.84 -9.19
C PHE A 363 10.18 14.51 -9.46
N LYS A 364 9.56 14.22 -10.62
CA LYS A 364 8.21 14.67 -10.94
C LYS A 364 7.15 14.23 -9.94
N LEU A 365 7.29 13.05 -9.32
CA LEU A 365 6.41 12.57 -8.24
C LEU A 365 6.66 13.27 -6.89
N LEU A 366 7.84 13.88 -6.76
CA LEU A 366 8.36 14.50 -5.53
C LEU A 366 8.23 16.03 -5.55
N ASN A 367 7.51 16.58 -6.52
CA ASN A 367 7.12 17.98 -6.61
C ASN A 367 5.70 18.16 -6.03
N LEU A 368 5.55 17.89 -4.74
CA LEU A 368 4.26 17.93 -4.02
C LEU A 368 3.96 19.35 -3.50
N GLN A 369 2.76 19.57 -2.98
CA GLN A 369 2.31 20.90 -2.53
C GLN A 369 1.82 20.87 -1.08
N LEU A 370 2.36 21.79 -0.28
CA LEU A 370 1.81 22.13 1.02
C LEU A 370 0.68 23.14 0.78
N SER A 371 -0.51 22.86 1.31
CA SER A 371 -1.65 23.76 1.26
C SER A 371 -1.40 25.06 2.02
N SER A 372 -2.17 26.11 1.71
CA SER A 372 -2.20 27.36 2.49
C SER A 372 -2.56 27.10 3.96
N ALA A 373 -3.44 26.14 4.21
CA ALA A 373 -3.74 25.70 5.57
C ALA A 373 -2.50 25.15 6.29
N TYR A 374 -1.63 24.37 5.63
CA TYR A 374 -0.39 23.86 6.25
C TYR A 374 0.60 24.99 6.56
N THR A 375 0.79 25.90 5.61
CA THR A 375 1.89 26.88 5.63
C THR A 375 1.53 28.22 6.25
N LEU A 376 0.22 28.51 6.38
CA LEU A 376 -0.34 29.83 6.65
C LEU A 376 0.03 30.89 5.59
N ALA A 377 0.52 30.46 4.42
CA ALA A 377 0.77 31.31 3.28
C ALA A 377 -0.50 31.51 2.43
N GLU A 378 -0.53 32.57 1.62
CA GLU A 378 -1.65 32.85 0.71
C GLU A 378 -1.80 31.76 -0.37
N GLU A 379 -0.68 31.25 -0.88
CA GLU A 379 -0.63 30.28 -1.97
C GLU A 379 0.00 28.95 -1.55
N PRO A 380 -0.39 27.81 -2.16
CA PRO A 380 0.27 26.53 -1.95
C PRO A 380 1.76 26.57 -2.29
N VAL A 381 2.57 25.89 -1.48
CA VAL A 381 4.03 25.89 -1.60
C VAL A 381 4.55 24.54 -2.11
N GLN A 382 5.31 24.53 -3.20
CA GLN A 382 5.95 23.31 -3.69
C GLN A 382 7.08 22.86 -2.76
N TYR A 383 7.09 21.59 -2.41
CA TYR A 383 8.08 21.03 -1.50
C TYR A 383 8.60 19.66 -1.97
N PHE A 384 9.80 19.32 -1.47
CA PHE A 384 10.43 18.02 -1.65
C PHE A 384 10.19 17.17 -0.39
N PRO A 385 9.50 16.01 -0.49
CA PRO A 385 8.97 15.28 0.67
C PRO A 385 10.02 14.37 1.34
N CYS A 386 11.23 14.88 1.57
CA CYS A 386 12.21 14.27 2.47
C CYS A 386 12.14 14.99 3.82
N ARG A 387 11.76 14.28 4.87
CA ARG A 387 11.78 14.80 6.23
C ARG A 387 12.96 14.18 6.98
N PRO A 388 13.87 15.00 7.53
CA PRO A 388 14.93 14.50 8.40
C PRO A 388 14.33 13.97 9.69
N VAL A 389 14.81 12.81 10.15
CA VAL A 389 14.45 12.21 11.45
C VAL A 389 15.69 11.95 12.30
N GLY A 390 15.53 12.06 13.62
CA GLY A 390 16.58 11.76 14.60
C GLY A 390 16.86 10.27 14.76
N SER A 391 17.87 9.91 15.56
CA SER A 391 18.28 8.51 15.79
C SER A 391 17.19 7.65 16.46
N ASP A 392 16.32 8.28 17.25
CA ASP A 392 15.30 7.61 18.04
C ASP A 392 13.94 7.58 17.33
N GLU A 393 13.84 8.22 16.17
CA GLU A 393 12.66 8.23 15.32
C GLU A 393 12.72 7.12 14.27
N PRO A 394 11.58 6.50 13.92
CA PRO A 394 11.56 5.44 12.92
C PRO A 394 11.82 5.98 11.52
N ILE A 395 12.51 5.18 10.70
CA ILE A 395 12.80 5.49 9.30
C ILE A 395 11.69 4.89 8.44
N LEU A 396 10.98 5.75 7.72
CA LEU A 396 9.73 5.38 7.04
C LEU A 396 9.74 5.78 5.57
N LEU A 397 9.26 4.88 4.72
CA LEU A 397 8.97 5.18 3.33
C LEU A 397 7.46 5.30 3.14
N GLY A 398 6.98 6.55 3.14
CA GLY A 398 5.56 6.88 3.03
C GLY A 398 5.05 6.98 1.60
N ARG A 399 3.90 7.65 1.46
CA ARG A 399 3.19 7.84 0.19
C ARG A 399 4.09 8.40 -0.90
N ALA A 400 4.93 9.40 -0.60
CA ALA A 400 5.88 9.98 -1.56
C ALA A 400 6.72 8.91 -2.30
N PHE A 401 7.22 7.90 -1.58
CA PHE A 401 7.92 6.75 -2.16
C PHE A 401 6.93 5.78 -2.83
N LEU A 402 5.83 5.46 -2.15
CA LEU A 402 4.87 4.44 -2.59
C LEU A 402 4.10 4.83 -3.87
N GLN A 403 4.10 6.10 -4.28
CA GLN A 403 3.62 6.50 -5.62
C GLN A 403 4.36 5.77 -6.74
N ALA A 404 5.62 5.38 -6.52
CA ALA A 404 6.46 4.67 -7.48
C ALA A 404 6.63 3.18 -7.17
N ALA A 405 5.99 2.66 -6.12
CA ALA A 405 6.12 1.28 -5.70
C ALA A 405 4.78 0.53 -5.73
N ILE A 406 4.83 -0.74 -6.12
CA ILE A 406 3.77 -1.70 -5.82
C ILE A 406 4.21 -2.51 -4.62
N THR A 407 3.34 -2.62 -3.63
CA THR A 407 3.53 -3.45 -2.45
C THR A 407 2.31 -4.30 -2.18
N GLY A 408 2.45 -5.36 -1.40
CA GLY A 408 1.33 -6.21 -1.05
C GLY A 408 1.73 -7.26 -0.04
N ILE A 409 0.74 -7.89 0.60
CA ILE A 409 0.98 -8.93 1.59
C ILE A 409 0.20 -10.18 1.21
N ASN A 410 0.87 -11.33 1.31
CA ASN A 410 0.23 -12.61 1.53
C ASN A 410 0.31 -12.98 3.01
N TRP A 411 -0.82 -12.92 3.71
CA TRP A 411 -0.89 -13.22 5.15
C TRP A 411 -0.73 -14.72 5.44
N HIS A 412 -1.05 -15.60 4.48
CA HIS A 412 -0.90 -17.06 4.62
C HIS A 412 0.56 -17.48 4.52
N GLN A 413 1.28 -16.94 3.54
CA GLN A 413 2.69 -17.25 3.30
C GLN A 413 3.65 -16.35 4.09
N LYS A 414 3.12 -15.34 4.80
CA LYS A 414 3.90 -14.28 5.48
C LYS A 414 4.90 -13.61 4.53
N LYS A 415 4.45 -13.30 3.32
CA LYS A 415 5.25 -12.63 2.28
C LYS A 415 4.82 -11.18 2.11
N LEU A 416 5.79 -10.28 2.13
CA LEU A 416 5.66 -8.89 1.69
C LEU A 416 6.26 -8.78 0.28
N TRP A 417 5.49 -8.28 -0.66
CA TRP A 417 5.97 -7.94 -1.99
C TRP A 417 6.36 -6.46 -2.05
N LEU A 418 7.46 -6.16 -2.73
CA LEU A 418 7.86 -4.80 -3.08
C LEU A 418 8.54 -4.78 -4.45
N GLY A 419 8.04 -3.93 -5.34
CA GLY A 419 8.60 -3.75 -6.68
C GLY A 419 8.23 -2.42 -7.31
N GLN A 420 8.73 -2.18 -8.52
CA GLN A 420 8.53 -0.94 -9.27
C GLN A 420 7.11 -0.83 -9.83
N ALA A 421 6.44 0.30 -9.57
CA ALA A 421 5.16 0.67 -10.16
C ALA A 421 5.33 1.50 -11.46
N PRO A 422 4.29 1.57 -12.33
CA PRO A 422 4.33 2.30 -13.60
C PRO A 422 4.24 3.82 -13.45
N GLY A 423 4.55 4.51 -14.53
CA GLY A 423 4.23 5.92 -14.77
C GLY A 423 2.82 6.15 -15.34
N PRO A 424 2.53 7.39 -15.79
CA PRO A 424 1.21 7.79 -16.28
C PRO A 424 0.72 7.02 -17.51
N ASP A 425 1.62 6.57 -18.38
CA ASP A 425 1.29 5.78 -19.58
C ASP A 425 1.15 4.29 -19.23
N ILE A 426 0.47 3.99 -18.11
CA ILE A 426 0.19 2.63 -17.65
C ILE A 426 -0.63 1.87 -18.69
N GLY A 427 -0.30 0.59 -18.87
CA GLY A 427 -1.07 -0.32 -19.73
C GLY A 427 -2.49 -0.61 -19.23
N VAL A 428 -3.19 -1.46 -19.98
CA VAL A 428 -4.56 -1.87 -19.65
C VAL A 428 -4.58 -2.68 -18.35
N THR A 429 -5.47 -2.30 -17.43
CA THR A 429 -5.73 -3.04 -16.18
C THR A 429 -5.97 -4.52 -16.46
N ALA A 430 -5.24 -5.37 -15.74
CA ALA A 430 -5.27 -6.82 -15.88
C ALA A 430 -5.31 -7.47 -14.49
N ILE A 431 -6.52 -7.54 -13.92
CA ILE A 431 -6.75 -8.08 -12.57
C ILE A 431 -6.48 -9.59 -12.57
N THR A 432 -5.65 -10.04 -11.64
CA THR A 432 -5.31 -11.44 -11.42
C THR A 432 -5.61 -11.83 -9.97
N PRO A 433 -6.30 -12.95 -9.71
CA PRO A 433 -6.49 -13.45 -8.36
C PRO A 433 -5.17 -13.90 -7.73
N LEU A 434 -5.11 -13.83 -6.41
CA LEU A 434 -4.02 -14.37 -5.61
C LEU A 434 -4.57 -15.47 -4.73
N GLU A 435 -4.01 -16.66 -4.89
CA GLU A 435 -4.33 -17.82 -4.08
C GLU A 435 -3.52 -17.82 -2.78
N LYS A 436 -3.98 -18.61 -1.80
CA LYS A 436 -3.34 -18.70 -0.47
C LYS A 436 -1.87 -19.12 -0.53
N THR A 437 -1.48 -19.88 -1.55
CA THR A 437 -0.13 -20.42 -1.74
C THR A 437 0.78 -19.55 -2.59
N ASP A 438 0.28 -18.47 -3.18
CA ASP A 438 1.08 -17.65 -4.10
C ASP A 438 2.17 -16.89 -3.36
N THR A 439 3.40 -16.98 -3.87
CA THR A 439 4.58 -16.33 -3.28
C THR A 439 5.14 -15.21 -4.14
N GLU A 440 4.60 -14.98 -5.33
CA GLU A 440 5.14 -14.08 -6.35
C GLU A 440 4.03 -13.23 -6.98
N LEU A 441 4.38 -12.02 -7.46
CA LEU A 441 3.54 -11.21 -8.34
C LEU A 441 4.17 -11.16 -9.73
N LYS A 442 3.38 -11.36 -10.78
CA LYS A 442 3.90 -11.45 -12.16
C LYS A 442 3.46 -10.25 -12.99
N PRO A 443 4.36 -9.60 -13.74
CA PRO A 443 4.01 -8.50 -14.63
C PRO A 443 3.16 -8.98 -15.82
N SER A 444 2.44 -8.05 -16.43
CA SER A 444 1.88 -8.26 -17.77
C SER A 444 3.02 -8.33 -18.80
N ALA A 445 2.84 -9.13 -19.85
CA ALA A 445 3.82 -9.22 -20.93
C ALA A 445 4.00 -7.83 -21.58
N GLY A 446 5.25 -7.39 -21.70
CA GLY A 446 5.60 -6.10 -22.31
C GLY A 446 5.51 -4.89 -21.39
N ASN A 447 5.19 -5.07 -20.10
CA ASN A 447 5.38 -4.03 -19.10
C ASN A 447 6.84 -3.59 -19.09
N ASP A 448 7.04 -2.28 -19.12
CA ASP A 448 8.35 -1.66 -19.17
C ASP A 448 8.24 -0.30 -18.49
N TRP A 449 9.03 -0.11 -17.44
CA TRP A 449 8.96 1.11 -16.64
C TRP A 449 9.29 2.34 -17.48
N LEU A 450 10.34 2.30 -18.33
CA LEU A 450 10.73 3.46 -19.13
C LEU A 450 9.63 3.85 -20.12
N LYS A 451 9.00 2.87 -20.79
CA LYS A 451 7.86 3.11 -21.69
C LYS A 451 6.66 3.72 -20.96
N SER A 452 6.38 3.28 -19.73
CA SER A 452 5.24 3.79 -18.94
C SER A 452 5.34 5.26 -18.53
N TRP A 453 6.49 5.89 -18.77
CA TRP A 453 6.69 7.29 -18.48
C TRP A 453 7.04 8.13 -19.72
N LYS A 454 7.29 7.52 -20.88
CA LYS A 454 7.87 8.17 -22.05
C LYS A 454 7.12 9.45 -22.49
N GLY A 455 5.80 9.51 -22.34
CA GLY A 455 5.00 10.70 -22.67
C GLY A 455 5.02 11.81 -21.62
N THR A 456 5.65 11.58 -20.46
CA THR A 456 5.50 12.45 -19.28
C THR A 456 6.70 13.35 -19.02
N TRP A 457 7.92 12.93 -19.37
CA TRP A 457 9.16 13.62 -19.05
C TRP A 457 9.95 14.05 -20.29
N LYS A 458 10.72 15.12 -20.13
CA LYS A 458 11.61 15.68 -21.14
C LYS A 458 12.94 14.94 -21.11
N VAL A 459 13.43 14.56 -22.29
CA VAL A 459 14.75 13.97 -22.48
C VAL A 459 15.71 15.08 -22.87
N TYR A 460 16.81 15.20 -22.12
CA TYR A 460 17.87 16.17 -22.38
C TYR A 460 19.00 15.49 -23.17
N ASP A 461 19.72 16.26 -23.98
CA ASP A 461 20.89 15.73 -24.69
C ASP A 461 21.98 15.34 -23.70
N LYS A 462 22.71 14.27 -24.03
CA LYS A 462 23.95 13.94 -23.30
C LYS A 462 24.96 15.00 -23.68
N ASP A 463 25.48 15.72 -22.68
CA ASP A 463 26.58 16.67 -22.89
C ASP A 463 27.67 15.98 -23.71
N LYS A 464 28.06 16.59 -24.84
CA LYS A 464 29.15 16.08 -25.70
C LYS A 464 30.54 16.41 -25.14
N ASP A 465 30.60 17.03 -23.96
CA ASP A 465 31.80 17.66 -23.43
C ASP A 465 32.41 16.80 -22.30
N GLU A 466 32.89 15.61 -22.69
CA GLU A 466 33.95 14.88 -21.97
C GLU A 466 34.99 14.36 -22.99
N GLU A 467 35.35 15.19 -23.99
CA GLU A 467 36.62 15.02 -24.71
C GLU A 467 37.68 15.88 -24.03
N GLY A 468 38.82 15.23 -23.75
CA GLY A 468 39.87 15.70 -22.87
C GLY A 468 40.45 17.05 -23.25
N ASP A 469 40.65 17.86 -22.21
CA ASP A 469 41.56 18.97 -22.17
C ASP A 469 43.00 18.41 -22.22
N ASP A 470 43.54 18.28 -23.43
CA ASP A 470 44.98 18.16 -23.69
C ASP A 470 45.22 18.76 -25.08
N ASP A 471 45.77 19.97 -25.13
CA ASP A 471 46.91 20.25 -26.01
C ASP A 471 47.49 21.65 -25.75
N ASP A 472 48.59 21.63 -25.01
CA ASP A 472 49.62 22.65 -24.95
C ASP A 472 50.42 22.69 -26.27
N LYS A 473 51.05 23.84 -26.55
CA LYS A 473 51.68 24.21 -27.82
C LYS A 473 52.97 23.42 -28.14
N SER A 474 53.05 22.90 -29.37
CA SER A 474 54.14 22.94 -30.42
C SER A 474 55.60 23.34 -30.07
N PRO A 475 56.63 23.11 -30.94
CA PRO A 475 56.82 22.19 -32.09
C PRO A 475 58.24 21.53 -32.17
N GLY A 476 58.47 20.56 -33.08
CA GLY A 476 59.84 20.32 -33.62
C GLY A 476 60.20 18.98 -34.27
N LEU A 477 60.48 19.04 -35.58
CA LEU A 477 61.55 18.36 -36.36
C LEU A 477 61.40 16.90 -36.87
N THR A 478 61.00 16.83 -38.15
CA THR A 478 61.74 16.26 -39.32
C THR A 478 62.51 14.92 -39.26
N GLN A 479 61.98 13.97 -40.06
CA GLN A 479 62.58 13.34 -41.25
C GLN A 479 63.36 12.01 -41.14
N VAL A 480 63.07 11.17 -42.16
CA VAL A 480 63.89 10.16 -42.87
C VAL A 480 63.47 8.69 -42.65
N ASP A 481 62.82 8.14 -43.69
CA ASP A 481 63.04 6.87 -44.44
C ASP A 481 63.40 5.58 -43.64
N ASP A 482 62.94 4.37 -43.93
CA ASP A 482 62.73 3.70 -45.23
C ASP A 482 62.07 2.29 -45.02
N VAL A 483 61.61 1.70 -46.12
CA VAL A 483 61.33 0.26 -46.39
C VAL A 483 59.89 -0.26 -46.33
N ARG A 484 59.38 -0.44 -47.55
CA ARG A 484 58.24 -1.21 -48.09
C ARG A 484 58.13 -2.66 -47.62
N THR A 485 56.91 -3.19 -47.55
CA THR A 485 56.25 -4.07 -48.55
C THR A 485 54.89 -4.51 -47.98
N ASP A 486 53.79 -4.05 -48.59
CA ASP A 486 52.83 -4.82 -49.44
C ASP A 486 51.89 -5.68 -48.54
N ASP A 487 50.56 -5.57 -48.54
CA ASP A 487 49.62 -5.48 -49.65
C ASP A 487 48.27 -4.84 -49.26
N GLU A 488 47.70 -4.14 -50.25
CA GLU A 488 46.30 -3.95 -50.66
C GLU A 488 45.16 -3.82 -49.61
N ASN A 489 44.49 -2.65 -49.55
CA ASN A 489 43.28 -2.27 -50.32
C ASN A 489 42.01 -2.98 -49.77
N ASP A 490 40.86 -2.37 -49.48
CA ASP A 490 40.31 -1.07 -49.84
C ASP A 490 39.12 -0.75 -48.89
N LYS A 491 38.64 0.47 -49.03
CA LYS A 491 37.59 1.17 -48.30
C LYS A 491 36.23 0.45 -48.23
N GLY A 492 35.56 0.71 -47.10
CA GLY A 492 34.28 1.44 -47.05
C GLY A 492 33.05 0.80 -47.69
N GLY A 493 31.98 0.66 -46.91
CA GLY A 493 30.65 0.48 -47.48
C GLY A 493 29.61 -0.02 -46.48
N SER A 494 28.76 0.90 -46.04
CA SER A 494 27.48 0.61 -45.40
C SER A 494 26.60 -0.30 -46.27
N SER A 495 26.01 -1.34 -45.68
CA SER A 495 24.96 -2.13 -46.33
C SER A 495 23.62 -1.92 -45.64
N GLY A 496 22.78 -1.11 -46.30
CA GLY A 496 21.34 -1.07 -46.08
C GLY A 496 20.65 -2.36 -46.53
N VAL A 497 19.53 -2.68 -45.88
CA VAL A 497 18.71 -3.86 -46.17
C VAL A 497 17.91 -3.64 -47.46
N SER A 498 18.04 -4.61 -48.37
CA SER A 498 17.45 -4.64 -49.71
C SER A 498 15.93 -4.88 -49.71
N THR A 499 15.24 -4.13 -50.57
CA THR A 499 13.80 -4.11 -50.87
C THR A 499 13.25 -5.40 -51.53
N GLY A 500 14.00 -6.52 -51.51
CA GLY A 500 13.62 -7.78 -52.15
C GLY A 500 12.87 -8.81 -51.27
N ALA A 501 12.72 -8.59 -49.96
CA ALA A 501 12.15 -9.58 -49.02
C ALA A 501 10.67 -9.35 -48.65
N LEU A 502 10.01 -8.34 -49.22
CA LEU A 502 8.70 -7.84 -48.78
C LEU A 502 7.49 -8.31 -49.62
N ILE A 503 7.66 -9.22 -50.58
CA ILE A 503 6.57 -9.69 -51.47
C ILE A 503 6.11 -11.14 -51.19
N GLY A 504 6.68 -11.83 -50.18
CA GLY A 504 6.34 -13.23 -49.86
C GLY A 504 5.27 -13.48 -48.78
N ILE A 505 4.89 -12.48 -47.97
CA ILE A 505 4.07 -12.70 -46.75
C ILE A 505 2.62 -12.19 -46.88
N VAL A 506 2.31 -11.41 -47.92
CA VAL A 506 0.99 -10.76 -48.05
C VAL A 506 -0.11 -11.73 -48.55
N VAL A 507 0.23 -12.82 -49.24
CA VAL A 507 -0.78 -13.76 -49.79
C VAL A 507 -1.23 -14.81 -48.75
N GLY A 508 -0.39 -15.15 -47.77
CA GLY A 508 -0.73 -16.15 -46.74
C GLY A 508 -1.73 -15.67 -45.68
N VAL A 509 -1.67 -14.39 -45.34
CA VAL A 509 -2.54 -13.81 -44.30
C VAL A 509 -4.00 -13.71 -44.77
N VAL A 510 -4.23 -13.44 -46.06
CA VAL A 510 -5.60 -13.31 -46.60
C VAL A 510 -6.35 -14.64 -46.58
N VAL A 511 -5.68 -15.76 -46.87
CA VAL A 511 -6.30 -17.10 -46.84
C VAL A 511 -6.62 -17.54 -45.41
N ALA A 512 -5.74 -17.23 -44.45
CA ALA A 512 -5.96 -17.56 -43.03
C ALA A 512 -7.13 -16.75 -42.43
N VAL A 513 -7.26 -15.47 -42.79
CA VAL A 513 -8.35 -14.61 -42.32
C VAL A 513 -9.70 -15.05 -42.91
N LEU A 514 -9.75 -15.45 -44.19
CA LEU A 514 -10.97 -15.96 -44.80
C LEU A 514 -11.41 -17.31 -44.21
N ALA A 515 -10.47 -18.20 -43.89
CA ALA A 515 -10.78 -19.46 -43.22
C ALA A 515 -11.32 -19.24 -41.79
N ALA A 516 -10.69 -18.33 -41.02
CA ALA A 516 -11.15 -17.97 -39.68
C ALA A 516 -12.55 -17.34 -39.71
N PHE A 517 -12.83 -16.49 -40.70
CA PHE A 517 -14.15 -15.88 -40.88
C PHE A 517 -15.23 -16.91 -41.27
N GLY A 518 -14.90 -17.91 -42.10
CA GLY A 518 -15.78 -19.03 -42.42
C GLY A 518 -16.16 -19.87 -41.20
N VAL A 519 -15.17 -20.19 -40.34
CA VAL A 519 -15.40 -20.92 -39.09
C VAL A 519 -16.26 -20.11 -38.13
N TRP A 520 -16.03 -18.80 -38.02
CA TRP A 520 -16.83 -17.90 -37.19
C TRP A 520 -18.30 -17.82 -37.64
N LEU A 521 -18.57 -17.76 -38.95
CA LEU A 521 -19.93 -17.78 -39.48
C LEU A 521 -20.64 -19.13 -39.23
N CYS A 522 -19.93 -20.25 -39.29
CA CYS A 522 -20.47 -21.57 -38.93
C CYS A 522 -20.84 -21.66 -37.44
N PHE A 523 -20.01 -21.12 -36.54
CA PHE A 523 -20.33 -21.06 -35.11
C PHE A 523 -21.50 -20.13 -34.81
N ARG A 524 -21.63 -19.02 -35.54
CA ARG A 524 -22.72 -18.06 -35.36
C ARG A 524 -24.07 -18.61 -35.84
N ARG A 525 -24.10 -19.44 -36.90
CA ARG A 525 -25.33 -20.12 -37.37
C ARG A 525 -25.75 -21.30 -36.48
N LYS A 526 -24.83 -21.90 -35.71
CA LYS A 526 -25.18 -22.92 -34.71
C LYS A 526 -25.79 -22.30 -33.45
N ARG A 527 -25.28 -21.14 -32.99
CA ARG A 527 -25.80 -20.44 -31.80
C ARG A 527 -27.22 -19.88 -31.96
N SER A 528 -27.69 -19.59 -33.18
CA SER A 528 -29.07 -19.13 -33.38
C SER A 528 -30.11 -20.24 -33.23
N LYS A 529 -29.70 -21.52 -33.24
CA LYS A 529 -30.62 -22.66 -33.07
C LYS A 529 -30.77 -23.13 -31.62
N GLU A 530 -29.90 -22.69 -30.70
CA GLU A 530 -29.97 -23.03 -29.27
C GLU A 530 -30.74 -21.99 -28.44
N LEU A 531 -30.90 -20.77 -28.96
CA LEU A 531 -31.69 -19.71 -28.33
C LEU A 531 -33.21 -19.89 -28.50
N GLU A 532 -33.65 -20.55 -29.58
CA GLU A 532 -35.08 -20.87 -29.80
C GLU A 532 -35.54 -22.07 -28.94
N ALA A 533 -34.66 -23.01 -28.59
CA ALA A 533 -34.98 -24.16 -27.73
C ALA A 533 -35.02 -23.82 -26.22
N SER A 534 -34.41 -22.70 -25.82
CA SER A 534 -34.39 -22.26 -24.41
C SER A 534 -35.62 -21.39 -24.04
N GLY A 535 -36.30 -20.83 -25.05
CA GLY A 535 -37.50 -20.00 -24.86
C GLY A 535 -38.77 -20.79 -24.53
N GLU A 536 -38.91 -22.03 -25.01
CA GLU A 536 -40.09 -22.86 -24.73
C GLU A 536 -40.10 -23.50 -23.31
N LEU A 537 -38.94 -23.58 -22.64
CA LEU A 537 -38.83 -24.18 -21.30
C LEU A 537 -39.18 -23.19 -20.16
N LEU A 538 -39.05 -21.88 -20.39
CA LEU A 538 -39.36 -20.83 -19.42
C LEU A 538 -40.87 -20.51 -19.34
N GLN A 539 -41.65 -20.89 -20.35
CA GLN A 539 -43.10 -20.67 -20.37
C GLN A 539 -43.89 -21.81 -19.68
N SER A 540 -43.23 -22.94 -19.38
CA SER A 540 -43.79 -24.08 -18.66
C SER A 540 -43.66 -23.98 -17.13
N GLN A 541 -42.87 -23.05 -16.58
CA GLN A 541 -42.60 -22.97 -15.14
C GLN A 541 -43.30 -21.79 -14.41
N THR A 542 -44.14 -21.02 -15.10
CA THR A 542 -44.85 -19.86 -14.51
C THR A 542 -46.34 -20.11 -14.19
N HIS A 543 -46.79 -21.37 -14.21
CA HIS A 543 -48.17 -21.75 -13.85
C HIS A 543 -48.19 -22.94 -12.87
N SER A 544 -47.90 -22.69 -11.58
CA SER A 544 -48.07 -23.56 -10.38
C SER A 544 -47.06 -23.02 -9.35
N GLU A 545 -47.33 -22.48 -8.16
CA GLU A 545 -48.41 -22.57 -7.19
C GLU A 545 -48.45 -21.26 -6.39
N GLY A 546 -49.66 -20.79 -6.08
CA GLY A 546 -49.91 -19.88 -4.98
C GLY A 546 -50.70 -20.60 -3.89
N SER A 547 -50.48 -20.21 -2.63
CA SER A 547 -51.10 -20.62 -1.33
C SER A 547 -50.03 -21.23 -0.42
N GLY A 548 -49.81 -20.89 0.85
CA GLY A 548 -50.47 -20.04 1.82
C GLY A 548 -50.10 -20.56 3.23
N MET A 549 -49.77 -19.64 4.16
CA MET A 549 -49.69 -19.79 5.63
C MET A 549 -48.60 -20.68 6.29
N GLY A 550 -48.02 -20.14 7.38
CA GLY A 550 -47.63 -20.92 8.56
C GLY A 550 -46.34 -20.53 9.25
N TYR A 551 -46.41 -19.66 10.26
CA TYR A 551 -45.35 -19.46 11.27
C TYR A 551 -44.97 -20.80 11.92
N SER A 552 -43.68 -21.11 12.03
CA SER A 552 -43.18 -21.84 13.19
C SER A 552 -41.71 -21.58 13.48
N ARG A 553 -41.45 -21.38 14.77
CA ARG A 553 -40.20 -21.01 15.42
C ARG A 553 -39.54 -22.32 15.86
N THR A 554 -38.36 -22.65 15.33
CA THR A 554 -37.55 -23.77 15.83
C THR A 554 -36.11 -23.33 16.06
N HIS A 555 -35.71 -23.36 17.33
CA HIS A 555 -34.32 -23.31 17.78
C HIS A 555 -33.58 -24.58 17.37
N PRO A 556 -32.28 -24.52 17.04
CA PRO A 556 -31.41 -25.68 17.13
C PRO A 556 -30.68 -25.72 18.49
N THR A 557 -30.79 -26.88 19.10
CA THR A 557 -30.13 -27.37 20.31
C THR A 557 -28.66 -27.70 20.09
N THR A 558 -27.85 -27.38 21.12
CA THR A 558 -26.72 -28.13 21.71
C THR A 558 -25.82 -29.01 20.80
N TYR A 559 -24.52 -28.67 20.78
CA TYR A 559 -23.44 -29.61 20.46
C TYR A 559 -22.51 -29.81 21.68
N GLY A 560 -22.48 -31.05 22.16
CA GLY A 560 -21.27 -31.87 22.36
C GLY A 560 -20.15 -31.34 23.25
N ARG A 561 -20.21 -31.70 24.54
CA ARG A 561 -19.09 -31.79 25.47
C ARG A 561 -18.20 -32.98 25.07
N ALA A 562 -16.93 -32.73 24.75
CA ALA A 562 -15.91 -33.78 24.67
C ALA A 562 -15.04 -33.73 25.93
N GLU A 563 -14.93 -34.88 26.59
CA GLU A 563 -14.17 -35.13 27.82
C GLU A 563 -12.66 -35.07 27.56
N ALA A 564 -11.93 -34.59 28.56
CA ALA A 564 -10.49 -34.53 28.62
C ALA A 564 -9.92 -35.84 29.21
N ASP A 565 -8.89 -36.37 28.57
CA ASP A 565 -8.04 -37.46 29.07
C ASP A 565 -6.88 -36.87 29.90
N PRO A 566 -6.63 -37.30 31.15
CA PRO A 566 -5.59 -36.74 32.00
C PRO A 566 -4.36 -37.66 32.07
N GLU A 567 -3.23 -37.24 31.48
CA GLU A 567 -1.93 -37.67 31.98
C GLU A 567 -0.90 -36.54 32.01
N ALA A 568 -0.15 -36.57 33.11
CA ALA A 568 0.67 -35.51 33.64
C ALA A 568 2.07 -35.45 33.03
N VAL A 569 2.58 -34.23 32.84
CA VAL A 569 4.02 -33.96 32.98
C VAL A 569 4.18 -32.69 33.82
N LYS A 570 4.64 -32.88 35.06
CA LYS A 570 5.08 -31.83 35.98
C LYS A 570 6.39 -31.23 35.47
N TRP A 571 6.48 -29.90 35.40
CA TRP A 571 7.73 -29.18 35.58
C TRP A 571 7.52 -27.98 36.50
N GLY A 572 8.43 -27.85 37.46
CA GLY A 572 8.28 -27.08 38.68
C GLY A 572 8.27 -25.57 38.50
N HIS A 573 7.65 -24.92 39.47
CA HIS A 573 7.72 -23.49 39.71
C HIS A 573 9.16 -23.04 39.95
N ASN A 574 9.59 -22.02 39.22
CA ASN A 574 10.52 -21.04 39.77
C ASN A 574 10.00 -19.65 39.39
N GLN A 575 9.47 -18.94 40.40
CA GLN A 575 9.11 -17.53 40.30
C GLN A 575 10.40 -16.71 40.36
N GLN A 576 10.61 -15.84 39.37
CA GLN A 576 11.34 -14.59 39.59
C GLN A 576 10.41 -13.45 39.16
N GLN A 577 9.82 -12.79 40.15
CA GLN A 577 9.29 -11.44 40.01
C GLN A 577 10.47 -10.48 39.87
N VAL A 578 10.43 -9.62 38.86
CA VAL A 578 11.23 -8.39 38.84
C VAL A 578 10.27 -7.27 39.18
N GLU A 579 10.32 -6.83 40.45
CA GLU A 579 9.69 -5.60 40.92
C GLU A 579 10.55 -4.40 40.49
N TYR A 580 9.93 -3.40 39.85
CA TYR A 580 10.56 -2.10 39.63
C TYR A 580 10.44 -1.28 40.91
N TYR A 581 11.56 -1.11 41.62
CA TYR A 581 11.70 -0.13 42.70
C TYR A 581 12.10 1.24 42.13
N MET A 582 11.35 2.27 42.53
CA MET A 582 11.70 3.68 42.33
C MET A 582 12.95 4.01 43.15
N VAL A 583 14.06 4.30 42.48
CA VAL A 583 15.30 4.78 43.11
C VAL A 583 15.18 6.29 43.33
N LYS A 584 15.07 6.71 44.59
CA LYS A 584 15.33 8.08 45.03
C LYS A 584 16.83 8.35 44.90
N GLY A 585 17.21 9.37 44.13
CA GLY A 585 18.58 9.90 44.12
C GLY A 585 18.90 10.66 45.43
N PRO A 586 20.18 10.78 45.80
CA PRO A 586 20.58 11.35 47.08
C PRO A 586 20.59 12.89 47.05
N GLU A 587 20.17 13.52 48.14
CA GLU A 587 20.47 14.92 48.47
C GLU A 587 21.97 15.11 48.69
N PRO A 588 22.59 16.19 48.17
CA PRO A 588 23.85 16.69 48.71
C PRO A 588 23.61 17.78 49.76
N ALA A 589 24.43 17.70 50.81
CA ALA A 589 24.52 18.63 51.92
C ALA A 589 25.00 20.04 51.51
N ALA A 590 24.62 21.03 52.31
CA ALA A 590 25.00 22.43 52.16
C ALA A 590 26.47 22.71 52.54
N SER A 591 27.17 23.51 51.72
CA SER A 591 28.22 24.43 52.18
C SER A 591 28.60 25.46 51.09
N GLU A 592 28.39 26.74 51.44
CA GLU A 592 29.22 27.93 51.20
C GLU A 592 29.69 28.42 49.79
N LEU A 593 29.39 29.72 49.59
CA LEU A 593 30.19 30.81 48.99
C LEU A 593 30.20 31.06 47.46
N ALA A 594 29.55 32.19 47.12
CA ALA A 594 30.08 33.35 46.39
C ALA A 594 29.81 33.55 44.87
N ASP A 595 29.30 34.75 44.61
CA ASP A 595 29.54 35.69 43.50
C ASP A 595 28.79 35.63 42.15
N SER A 596 28.02 36.71 41.98
CA SER A 596 27.88 37.59 40.80
C SER A 596 26.84 37.31 39.70
N GLU A 597 25.78 38.14 39.76
CA GLU A 597 24.94 38.79 38.72
C GLU A 597 24.54 38.08 37.41
N PRO A 598 23.23 38.13 37.05
CA PRO A 598 22.79 38.16 35.66
C PRO A 598 22.40 39.60 35.22
N VAL A 599 23.05 40.05 34.14
CA VAL A 599 22.62 41.20 33.34
C VAL A 599 21.26 40.90 32.69
N GLY A 600 20.32 41.82 32.87
CA GLY A 600 18.95 41.70 32.41
C GLY A 600 18.75 41.79 30.91
N VAL A 601 17.64 41.20 30.45
CA VAL A 601 16.96 41.62 29.23
C VAL A 601 15.49 41.84 29.61
N GLU A 602 15.09 43.10 29.47
CA GLU A 602 13.82 43.70 29.81
C GLU A 602 12.77 43.35 28.73
N MET A 603 11.65 42.72 29.10
CA MET A 603 10.46 42.63 28.25
C MET A 603 9.39 43.57 28.79
N MET A 604 9.00 44.55 27.96
CA MET A 604 7.87 45.45 28.22
C MET A 604 6.57 44.66 28.33
N VAL A 605 5.86 44.83 29.45
CA VAL A 605 4.51 44.31 29.68
C VAL A 605 3.53 45.48 29.58
N THR A 606 2.51 45.34 28.75
CA THR A 606 1.38 46.29 28.67
C THR A 606 0.26 45.92 29.64
N PRO A 607 -0.46 46.91 30.21
CA PRO A 607 -1.38 46.71 31.33
C PRO A 607 -2.78 46.29 30.86
N GLU A 608 -2.95 45.03 30.46
CA GLU A 608 -4.28 44.40 30.28
C GLU A 608 -4.40 42.99 30.88
N ASN A 609 -3.37 42.51 31.60
CA ASN A 609 -3.36 41.13 32.14
C ASN A 609 -3.44 41.00 33.68
N GLU A 610 -3.58 42.09 34.44
CA GLU A 610 -3.73 41.99 35.90
C GLU A 610 -5.10 41.47 36.34
N THR A 611 -6.16 41.63 35.54
CA THR A 611 -7.53 41.21 35.91
C THR A 611 -7.80 39.72 35.72
N VAL A 612 -7.00 39.02 34.91
CA VAL A 612 -7.19 37.58 34.64
C VAL A 612 -6.53 36.71 35.71
N VAL A 613 -5.46 37.20 36.34
CA VAL A 613 -4.72 36.46 37.37
C VAL A 613 -5.47 36.49 38.71
N GLU A 614 -6.11 37.60 39.08
CA GLU A 614 -6.89 37.66 40.33
C GLU A 614 -8.15 36.76 40.30
N MET A 615 -8.85 36.64 39.16
CA MET A 615 -10.01 35.74 39.06
C MET A 615 -9.64 34.25 39.13
N ALA A 616 -8.45 33.86 38.65
CA ALA A 616 -8.00 32.47 38.67
C ALA A 616 -7.61 32.00 40.08
N VAL A 617 -7.14 32.91 40.93
CA VAL A 617 -6.79 32.62 42.33
C VAL A 617 -8.06 32.49 43.18
N GLU A 618 -9.07 33.34 42.96
CA GLU A 618 -10.32 33.31 43.73
C GLU A 618 -11.17 32.04 43.45
N GLU A 619 -11.20 31.56 42.21
CA GLU A 619 -11.88 30.31 41.82
C GLU A 619 -11.17 29.06 42.39
N HIS A 620 -9.84 29.12 42.58
CA HIS A 620 -9.08 28.01 43.16
C HIS A 620 -9.31 27.88 44.68
N GLU A 621 -9.45 28.99 45.41
CA GLU A 621 -9.76 28.95 46.83
C GLU A 621 -11.22 28.57 47.10
N ARG A 622 -12.15 28.94 46.22
CA ARG A 622 -13.57 28.57 46.35
C ARG A 622 -13.85 27.09 46.10
N ARG A 623 -12.94 26.35 45.45
CA ARG A 623 -13.01 24.89 45.25
C ARG A 623 -12.33 24.09 46.37
N ARG A 624 -11.68 24.77 47.32
CA ARG A 624 -10.99 24.15 48.47
C ARG A 624 -11.78 24.23 49.78
N GLN A 625 -12.86 24.99 49.84
CA GLN A 625 -13.89 24.95 50.90
C GLN A 625 -15.06 24.08 50.45
#